data_AF-A0AAW1ZUJ7-F1
#
_entry.id   AF-A0AAW1ZUJ7-F1
#
_cell.length_a   1.000
_cell.length_b   1.000
_cell.length_c   1.000
_cell.angle_alpha   90.00
_cell.angle_beta   90.00
_cell.angle_gamma   90.00
#
_symmetry.space_group_name_H-M   'P 1'
#
loop_
_entity.id
_entity.type
_entity.pdbx_description
1 polymer ?
#
loop_
_entity_poly.entity_id
_entity_poly.type
_entity_poly.pdbx_seq_one_letter_code
_entity_poly.pdbx_strand_id
1 'polypeptide(L)'
;MEAADLLCDSLFRWMENRKKCAEELLELAQELENVHQGSTSTLAVTTAAGLTSAAFISIFTEGLALPLLAVAAGIVSIITGVVNEANSRSTFKKAIELIKEDKKVGTSIQKHLRDLKDRCGGAQLGDHADELECEVTSQLMCALARRDNTHVPLDFLRGFNRATFFRHMTPGGMDPAEASRFICRALNLVSSPETTSSLKVSAKEMVENIGCIGIKEPIKAGSRVPSAIGLGVCVYDLIVTCEELVKGNRVTEASELLRDSAREILEGRQKLKEQLDAMQEIIQKLFRMKNLIKDLGEYSLSLTENGQNIMAYIMGTCTDNEVVSWLRELTHQIEFVNLLRFSLERLSCILPDLSTPDGGHIDIVFVAHGSIVDQFMPAGGLVPTPNIIDTILYSPWNCKIDSNTAFGIAQGFIQVTDREFYNQKGVYYEPNPLPDRWNSMRRSLHNIPGILLSPVTPEEGAWAFFDWLWESRSMEIEDRVIIPYVVPQLLVNAFGAIPLYIFIFVTSFMLMIFNKTATVHLAACLDHAGSPLRPVEWRRQYAYTSDGTVMTVNMDDRNMNSMLFRALRSLFDSQKP
;
A
#
# COMPACT_ATOMS: atom_id res chain seq x y z
N MET A 1 -19.55 1.45 9.52
CA MET A 1 -18.85 2.45 10.36
C MET A 1 -18.90 2.09 11.84
N GLU A 2 -20.07 1.95 12.48
CA GLU A 2 -20.17 1.61 13.92
C GLU A 2 -19.30 0.41 14.36
N ALA A 3 -19.26 -0.68 13.57
CA ALA A 3 -18.42 -1.85 13.86
C ALA A 3 -16.92 -1.54 13.93
N ALA A 4 -16.41 -0.64 13.08
CA ALA A 4 -15.01 -0.23 13.07
C ALA A 4 -14.66 0.67 14.26
N ASP A 5 -15.59 1.56 14.66
CA ASP A 5 -15.43 2.38 15.87
C ASP A 5 -15.37 1.50 17.12
N LEU A 6 -16.30 0.54 17.24
CA LEU A 6 -16.31 -0.46 18.32
C LEU A 6 -15.05 -1.33 18.34
N LEU A 7 -14.52 -1.68 17.16
CA LEU A 7 -13.26 -2.41 17.03
C LEU A 7 -12.09 -1.57 17.55
N CYS A 8 -11.95 -0.32 17.09
CA CYS A 8 -10.94 0.62 17.57
C CYS A 8 -11.00 0.78 19.10
N ASP A 9 -12.17 1.08 19.65
CA ASP A 9 -12.33 1.26 21.10
C ASP A 9 -11.97 -0.02 21.89
N SER A 10 -12.30 -1.18 21.33
CA SER A 10 -11.93 -2.46 21.93
C SER A 10 -10.42 -2.70 21.90
N LEU A 11 -9.73 -2.33 20.81
CA LEU A 11 -8.26 -2.41 20.70
C LEU A 11 -7.57 -1.50 21.73
N PHE A 12 -8.01 -0.24 21.86
CA PHE A 12 -7.45 0.68 22.85
C PHE A 12 -7.72 0.22 24.29
N ARG A 13 -8.93 -0.26 24.57
CA ARG A 13 -9.26 -0.84 25.89
C ARG A 13 -8.42 -2.08 26.19
N TRP A 14 -8.19 -2.93 25.19
CA TRP A 14 -7.35 -4.12 25.33
C TRP A 14 -5.90 -3.77 25.64
N MET A 15 -5.32 -2.79 24.93
CA MET A 15 -3.98 -2.28 25.22
C MET A 15 -3.84 -1.73 26.65
N GLU A 16 -4.89 -1.09 27.18
CA GLU A 16 -4.89 -0.60 28.56
C GLU A 16 -4.97 -1.74 29.58
N ASN A 17 -5.81 -2.75 29.33
CA ASN A 17 -5.90 -3.93 30.18
C ASN A 17 -4.58 -4.71 30.21
N ARG A 18 -3.92 -4.88 29.07
CA ARG A 18 -2.61 -5.54 28.96
C ARG A 18 -1.53 -4.80 29.74
N LYS A 19 -1.55 -3.47 29.74
CA LYS A 19 -0.64 -2.66 30.57
C LYS A 19 -0.81 -2.97 32.05
N LYS A 20 -2.05 -2.88 32.55
CA LYS A 20 -2.38 -3.15 33.96
C LYS A 20 -2.04 -4.59 34.35
N CYS A 21 -2.30 -5.55 33.46
CA CYS A 21 -1.94 -6.94 33.66
C CYS A 21 -0.43 -7.10 33.83
N ALA A 22 0.39 -6.47 32.98
CA ALA A 22 1.84 -6.54 33.11
C ALA A 22 2.34 -5.89 34.42
N GLU A 23 1.75 -4.75 34.82
CA GLU A 23 2.05 -4.10 36.10
C GLU A 23 1.78 -5.04 37.30
N GLU A 24 0.64 -5.73 37.31
CA GLU A 24 0.28 -6.69 38.38
C GLU A 24 1.13 -7.97 38.34
N LEU A 25 1.55 -8.44 37.16
CA LEU A 25 2.49 -9.57 37.05
C LEU A 25 3.87 -9.21 37.62
N LEU A 26 4.35 -7.98 37.41
CA LEU A 26 5.58 -7.48 38.00
C LEU A 26 5.48 -7.37 39.52
N GLU A 27 4.35 -6.85 40.03
CA GLU A 27 4.08 -6.78 41.47
C GLU A 27 4.04 -8.18 42.10
N LEU A 28 3.37 -9.14 41.46
CA LEU A 28 3.32 -10.53 41.89
C LEU A 28 4.71 -11.19 41.93
N ALA A 29 5.53 -10.93 40.91
CA ALA A 29 6.92 -11.43 40.88
C ALA A 29 7.74 -10.89 42.07
N GLN A 30 7.61 -9.59 42.36
CA GLN A 30 8.30 -8.95 43.48
C GLN A 30 7.80 -9.48 44.84
N GLU A 31 6.49 -9.70 44.96
CA GLU A 31 5.88 -10.29 46.15
C GLU A 31 6.37 -11.71 46.43
N LEU A 32 6.53 -12.54 45.40
CA LEU A 32 7.04 -13.91 45.51
C LEU A 32 8.47 -13.93 46.04
N GLU A 33 9.31 -13.01 45.59
CA GLU A 33 10.69 -12.89 46.06
C GLU A 33 10.79 -12.41 47.50
N ASN A 34 9.95 -11.44 47.89
CA ASN A 34 9.92 -10.92 49.26
C ASN A 34 9.51 -12.02 50.26
N VAL A 35 8.57 -12.90 49.88
CA VAL A 35 8.19 -14.06 50.71
C VAL A 35 9.35 -15.03 50.84
N HIS A 36 10.04 -15.34 49.74
CA HIS A 36 11.19 -16.23 49.75
C HIS A 36 12.30 -15.69 50.68
N GLN A 37 12.63 -14.40 50.58
CA GLN A 37 13.63 -13.75 51.43
C GLN A 37 13.23 -13.71 52.92
N GLY A 38 11.95 -13.45 53.22
CA GLY A 38 11.43 -13.41 54.60
C GLY A 38 11.36 -14.78 55.30
N SER A 39 11.30 -15.87 54.53
CA SER A 39 11.27 -17.24 55.05
C SER A 39 12.64 -17.85 55.37
N THR A 40 13.73 -17.13 55.08
CA THR A 40 15.12 -17.62 55.25
C THR A 40 15.67 -17.53 56.69
N SER A 41 14.89 -17.05 57.66
CA SER A 41 15.23 -17.21 59.08
C SER A 41 14.90 -18.64 59.51
N THR A 42 15.95 -19.47 59.67
CA THR A 42 15.98 -20.85 60.17
C THR A 42 15.45 -21.96 59.25
N LEU A 43 16.27 -22.37 58.27
CA LEU A 43 16.60 -23.80 58.12
C LEU A 43 17.89 -23.96 57.28
N ALA A 44 18.96 -24.40 57.93
CA ALA A 44 20.13 -24.93 57.24
C ALA A 44 19.87 -26.41 56.95
N VAL A 45 19.78 -26.80 55.67
CA VAL A 45 20.11 -28.17 55.24
C VAL A 45 20.84 -28.11 53.89
N THR A 46 22.02 -28.71 53.92
CA THR A 46 23.01 -28.92 52.87
C THR A 46 22.61 -30.09 51.96
N THR A 47 23.16 -30.09 50.72
CA THR A 47 23.23 -31.17 49.70
C THR A 47 21.96 -31.46 48.87
N ALA A 48 21.99 -31.73 47.56
CA ALA A 48 22.99 -31.70 46.49
C ALA A 48 22.27 -32.01 45.15
N ALA A 49 23.01 -31.87 44.04
CA ALA A 49 22.74 -32.35 42.66
C ALA A 49 21.90 -31.43 41.76
N GLY A 50 22.58 -30.92 40.74
CA GLY A 50 22.01 -30.12 39.66
C GLY A 50 20.95 -30.90 38.89
N LEU A 51 19.80 -30.27 38.74
CA LEU A 51 18.84 -30.59 37.71
C LEU A 51 18.86 -29.44 36.71
N THR A 52 19.39 -29.73 35.54
CA THR A 52 19.23 -28.95 34.31
C THR A 52 17.78 -28.48 34.17
N SER A 53 17.64 -27.17 34.06
CA SER A 53 16.44 -26.49 33.59
C SER A 53 15.92 -27.16 32.32
N ALA A 54 14.89 -27.98 32.46
CA ALA A 54 14.11 -28.44 31.32
C ALA A 54 13.35 -27.21 30.80
N ALA A 55 13.83 -26.70 29.67
CA ALA A 55 13.22 -25.63 28.93
C ALA A 55 11.77 -25.98 28.61
N PHE A 56 10.83 -25.16 29.10
CA PHE A 56 9.49 -25.11 28.53
C PHE A 56 9.63 -24.44 27.15
N ILE A 57 9.72 -25.27 26.11
CA ILE A 57 9.54 -24.82 24.74
C ILE A 57 8.03 -24.68 24.53
N SER A 58 7.50 -23.48 24.73
CA SER A 58 6.25 -23.07 24.08
C SER A 58 6.54 -22.87 22.59
N ILE A 59 6.37 -23.98 21.87
CA ILE A 59 6.10 -24.16 20.45
C ILE A 59 5.89 -22.84 19.68
N PHE A 60 6.91 -22.39 18.96
CA PHE A 60 6.75 -21.54 17.77
C PHE A 60 6.61 -22.46 16.56
N THR A 61 5.39 -22.79 16.17
CA THR A 61 5.12 -23.46 14.89
C THR A 61 4.70 -22.44 13.85
N GLU A 62 5.55 -22.28 12.84
CA GLU A 62 5.14 -21.85 11.50
C GLU A 62 4.02 -22.78 11.02
N GLY A 63 2.79 -22.25 10.91
CA GLY A 63 1.64 -22.94 10.32
C GLY A 63 0.79 -23.75 11.31
N LEU A 64 -0.47 -23.32 11.48
CA LEU A 64 -1.60 -24.05 12.08
C LEU A 64 -1.31 -24.76 13.42
N ALA A 65 -1.45 -24.05 14.54
CA ALA A 65 -1.67 -24.68 15.83
C ALA A 65 -2.68 -23.87 16.67
N LEU A 66 -3.74 -24.56 17.08
CA LEU A 66 -4.87 -24.08 17.87
C LEU A 66 -4.52 -23.80 19.33
N PRO A 67 -5.16 -22.82 19.99
CA PRO A 67 -5.34 -22.83 21.44
C PRO A 67 -6.59 -23.63 21.81
N LEU A 68 -6.39 -24.68 22.60
CA LEU A 68 -7.45 -25.50 23.20
C LEU A 68 -8.24 -24.66 24.23
N LEU A 69 -9.44 -24.19 23.85
CA LEU A 69 -10.50 -23.82 24.79
C LEU A 69 -11.30 -25.07 25.14
N ALA A 70 -10.84 -25.84 26.13
CA ALA A 70 -11.68 -26.76 26.87
C ALA A 70 -11.81 -26.26 28.30
N VAL A 71 -13.00 -25.77 28.64
CA VAL A 71 -13.41 -25.42 29.99
C VAL A 71 -13.31 -26.67 30.87
N ALA A 72 -12.32 -26.72 31.77
CA ALA A 72 -12.43 -27.53 32.97
C ALA A 72 -13.11 -26.69 34.05
N ALA A 73 -14.43 -26.86 34.16
CA ALA A 73 -15.12 -26.56 35.41
C ALA A 73 -14.68 -27.61 36.45
N GLY A 74 -14.17 -27.14 37.59
CA GLY A 74 -13.54 -27.96 38.63
C GLY A 74 -12.01 -27.95 38.46
N ILE A 75 -11.22 -27.44 39.39
CA ILE A 75 -11.12 -27.90 40.77
C ILE A 75 -10.84 -26.69 41.69
N VAL A 76 -11.72 -26.48 42.65
CA VAL A 76 -11.39 -25.82 43.92
C VAL A 76 -10.82 -26.90 44.83
N SER A 77 -9.75 -26.55 45.55
CA SER A 77 -9.13 -27.27 46.68
C SER A 77 -7.97 -28.22 46.32
N ILE A 78 -6.74 -27.85 46.72
CA ILE A 78 -5.87 -28.56 47.70
C ILE A 78 -4.47 -27.87 47.79
N ILE A 79 -4.20 -27.24 48.98
CA ILE A 79 -2.98 -27.22 49.86
C ILE A 79 -1.58 -26.92 49.23
N THR A 80 -0.65 -26.06 49.72
CA THR A 80 -0.09 -25.74 51.07
C THR A 80 0.31 -24.25 51.26
N GLY A 81 0.15 -23.73 52.49
CA GLY A 81 0.90 -22.62 53.13
C GLY A 81 1.22 -21.38 52.30
N VAL A 82 2.33 -21.44 51.54
CA VAL A 82 2.82 -20.34 50.69
C VAL A 82 1.85 -20.03 49.54
N VAL A 83 1.18 -21.03 48.97
CA VAL A 83 0.15 -20.84 47.94
C VAL A 83 -1.15 -20.31 48.54
N ASN A 84 -1.47 -20.62 49.80
CA ASN A 84 -2.65 -20.06 50.47
C ASN A 84 -2.44 -18.60 50.86
N GLU A 85 -1.23 -18.22 51.29
CA GLU A 85 -0.88 -16.80 51.48
C GLU A 85 -0.86 -16.06 50.14
N ALA A 86 -0.23 -16.60 49.09
CA ALA A 86 -0.23 -15.98 47.76
C ALA A 86 -1.64 -15.89 47.11
N ASN A 87 -2.46 -16.95 47.19
CA ASN A 87 -3.85 -16.92 46.71
C ASN A 87 -4.78 -16.03 47.56
N SER A 88 -4.40 -15.75 48.82
CA SER A 88 -5.14 -14.80 49.65
C SER A 88 -4.83 -13.34 49.29
N ARG A 89 -3.66 -13.09 48.67
CA ARG A 89 -3.21 -11.72 48.35
C ARG A 89 -4.06 -11.08 47.27
N SER A 90 -4.31 -9.80 47.47
CA SER A 90 -5.11 -8.97 46.57
C SER A 90 -4.56 -8.96 45.14
N THR A 91 -3.25 -8.96 44.98
CA THR A 91 -2.52 -8.81 43.70
C THR A 91 -2.77 -9.98 42.76
N PHE A 92 -2.71 -11.22 43.26
CA PHE A 92 -3.02 -12.40 42.46
C PHE A 92 -4.48 -12.43 42.00
N LYS A 93 -5.42 -12.04 42.88
CA LYS A 93 -6.85 -11.94 42.52
C LYS A 93 -7.10 -10.86 41.48
N LYS A 94 -6.47 -9.69 41.62
CA LYS A 94 -6.54 -8.61 40.63
C LYS A 94 -5.99 -9.05 39.28
N ALA A 95 -4.85 -9.74 39.24
CA ALA A 95 -4.30 -10.29 38.00
C ALA A 95 -5.29 -11.25 37.33
N ILE A 96 -5.91 -12.18 38.08
CA ILE A 96 -6.95 -13.08 37.56
C ILE A 96 -8.17 -12.31 37.03
N GLU A 97 -8.62 -11.27 37.72
CA GLU A 97 -9.75 -10.43 37.28
C GLU A 97 -9.41 -9.69 35.99
N LEU A 98 -8.22 -9.07 35.89
CA LEU A 98 -7.73 -8.41 34.68
C LEU A 98 -7.62 -9.38 33.50
N ILE A 99 -7.23 -10.63 33.74
CA ILE A 99 -7.17 -11.67 32.69
C ILE A 99 -8.57 -12.03 32.19
N LYS A 100 -9.55 -12.14 33.09
CA LYS A 100 -10.95 -12.37 32.70
C LYS A 100 -11.49 -11.19 31.89
N GLU A 101 -11.17 -9.96 32.28
CA GLU A 101 -11.51 -8.77 31.52
C GLU A 101 -10.81 -8.75 30.16
N ASP A 102 -9.50 -9.01 30.10
CA ASP A 102 -8.72 -9.09 28.86
C ASP A 102 -9.33 -10.11 27.89
N LYS A 103 -9.67 -11.31 28.38
CA LYS A 103 -10.35 -12.35 27.59
C LYS A 103 -11.70 -11.87 27.05
N LYS A 104 -12.48 -11.16 27.87
CA LYS A 104 -13.78 -10.58 27.46
C LYS A 104 -13.59 -9.51 26.38
N VAL A 105 -12.57 -8.66 26.51
CA VAL A 105 -12.24 -7.64 25.50
C VAL A 105 -11.74 -8.30 24.23
N GLY A 106 -10.85 -9.30 24.31
CA GLY A 106 -10.39 -10.08 23.17
C GLY A 106 -11.52 -10.75 22.40
N THR A 107 -12.48 -11.37 23.11
CA THR A 107 -13.69 -11.94 22.50
C THR A 107 -14.54 -10.87 21.80
N SER A 108 -14.56 -9.65 22.36
CA SER A 108 -15.27 -8.51 21.77
C SER A 108 -14.54 -8.00 20.51
N ILE A 109 -13.20 -7.94 20.50
CA ILE A 109 -12.39 -7.61 19.30
C ILE A 109 -12.67 -8.63 18.20
N GLN A 110 -12.63 -9.92 18.51
CA GLN A 110 -12.98 -10.99 17.57
C GLN A 110 -14.35 -10.79 16.94
N LYS A 111 -15.35 -10.54 17.80
CA LYS A 111 -16.72 -10.32 17.38
C LYS A 111 -16.84 -9.08 16.50
N HIS A 112 -16.26 -7.95 16.90
CA HIS A 112 -16.32 -6.70 16.13
C HIS A 112 -15.55 -6.79 14.81
N LEU A 113 -14.42 -7.50 14.78
CA LEU A 113 -13.71 -7.77 13.54
C LEU A 113 -14.52 -8.64 12.59
N ARG A 114 -15.19 -9.69 13.10
CA ARG A 114 -16.06 -10.54 12.29
C ARG A 114 -17.24 -9.75 11.76
N ASP A 115 -17.93 -9.00 12.61
CA ASP A 115 -19.03 -8.10 12.21
C ASP A 115 -18.54 -7.07 11.17
N LEU A 116 -17.32 -6.53 11.34
CA LEU A 116 -16.74 -5.63 10.35
C LEU A 116 -16.49 -6.34 9.02
N LYS A 117 -15.86 -7.53 9.02
CA LYS A 117 -15.63 -8.34 7.81
C LYS A 117 -16.96 -8.69 7.12
N ASP A 118 -17.97 -9.12 7.88
CA ASP A 118 -19.30 -9.47 7.36
C ASP A 118 -19.98 -8.26 6.70
N ARG A 119 -19.93 -7.09 7.35
CA ARG A 119 -20.45 -5.82 6.80
C ARG A 119 -19.68 -5.30 5.59
N CYS A 120 -18.39 -5.64 5.47
CA CYS A 120 -17.57 -5.30 4.32
C CYS A 120 -17.79 -6.26 3.13
N GLY A 121 -18.78 -7.16 3.22
CA GLY A 121 -19.11 -8.09 2.13
C GLY A 121 -18.36 -9.41 2.20
N GLY A 122 -17.82 -9.82 3.36
CA GLY A 122 -17.06 -11.06 3.50
C GLY A 122 -17.80 -12.33 3.03
N ALA A 123 -19.13 -12.34 3.02
CA ALA A 123 -19.95 -13.43 2.48
C ALA A 123 -20.20 -13.34 0.96
N GLN A 124 -20.01 -12.17 0.34
CA GLN A 124 -20.29 -11.89 -1.07
C GLN A 124 -19.04 -11.78 -1.93
N LEU A 125 -17.88 -11.41 -1.34
CA LEU A 125 -16.62 -11.17 -2.05
C LEU A 125 -15.85 -12.47 -2.42
N GLY A 126 -16.29 -13.65 -1.97
CA GLY A 126 -15.72 -14.94 -2.39
C GLY A 126 -14.18 -14.99 -2.31
N ASP A 127 -13.53 -15.39 -3.40
CA ASP A 127 -12.06 -15.52 -3.54
C ASP A 127 -11.30 -14.17 -3.56
N HIS A 128 -11.97 -13.02 -3.49
CA HIS A 128 -11.36 -11.68 -3.52
C HIS A 128 -10.92 -11.20 -2.12
N ALA A 129 -10.07 -11.98 -1.45
CA ALA A 129 -9.58 -11.69 -0.10
C ALA A 129 -8.95 -10.30 0.02
N ASP A 130 -8.22 -9.84 -1.00
CA ASP A 130 -7.52 -8.55 -1.00
C ASP A 130 -8.48 -7.36 -0.94
N GLU A 131 -9.64 -7.44 -1.60
CA GLU A 131 -10.65 -6.37 -1.59
C GLU A 131 -11.33 -6.25 -0.22
N LEU A 132 -11.61 -7.39 0.41
CA LEU A 132 -12.15 -7.43 1.77
C LEU A 132 -11.17 -6.81 2.77
N GLU A 133 -9.89 -7.17 2.70
CA GLU A 133 -8.85 -6.62 3.57
C GLU A 133 -8.67 -5.11 3.36
N CYS A 134 -8.72 -4.65 2.10
CA CYS A 134 -8.68 -3.23 1.77
C CYS A 134 -9.85 -2.46 2.41
N GLU A 135 -11.08 -2.96 2.29
CA GLU A 135 -12.27 -2.30 2.86
C GLU A 135 -12.26 -2.30 4.40
N VAL A 136 -11.89 -3.43 5.02
CA VAL A 136 -11.73 -3.52 6.49
C VAL A 136 -10.71 -2.51 6.97
N THR A 137 -9.57 -2.40 6.29
CA THR A 137 -8.51 -1.44 6.62
C THR A 137 -8.99 0.00 6.44
N SER A 138 -9.71 0.32 5.35
CA SER A 138 -10.25 1.66 5.12
C SER A 138 -11.23 2.07 6.22
N GLN A 139 -12.10 1.17 6.68
CA GLN A 139 -13.01 1.47 7.78
C GLN A 139 -12.29 1.61 9.12
N LEU A 140 -11.26 0.79 9.39
CA LEU A 140 -10.44 0.91 10.59
C LEU A 140 -9.69 2.25 10.62
N MET A 141 -9.04 2.63 9.52
CA MET A 141 -8.37 3.93 9.37
C MET A 141 -9.36 5.08 9.56
N CYS A 142 -10.58 4.96 9.03
CA CYS A 142 -11.62 5.98 9.20
C CYS A 142 -12.05 6.11 10.68
N ALA A 143 -12.16 5.00 11.40
CA ALA A 143 -12.44 4.99 12.84
C ALA A 143 -11.29 5.59 13.67
N LEU A 144 -10.03 5.27 13.33
CA LEU A 144 -8.86 5.89 13.96
C LEU A 144 -8.84 7.41 13.75
N ALA A 145 -9.11 7.87 12.53
CA ALA A 145 -9.20 9.29 12.22
C ALA A 145 -10.28 10.00 13.06
N ARG A 146 -11.49 9.41 13.14
CA ARG A 146 -12.59 9.95 13.95
C ARG A 146 -12.23 10.04 15.43
N ARG A 147 -11.56 9.03 15.97
CA ARG A 147 -11.12 9.00 17.38
C ARG A 147 -10.18 10.17 17.72
N ASP A 148 -9.40 10.62 16.75
CA ASP A 148 -8.51 11.78 16.86
C ASP A 148 -9.16 13.10 16.41
N ASN A 149 -10.49 13.13 16.28
CA ASN A 149 -11.25 14.28 15.76
C ASN A 149 -10.85 14.74 14.35
N THR A 150 -10.22 13.87 13.56
CA THR A 150 -9.89 14.13 12.15
C THR A 150 -10.97 13.51 11.26
N HIS A 151 -11.74 14.35 10.57
CA HIS A 151 -12.78 13.86 9.66
C HIS A 151 -12.22 13.58 8.27
N VAL A 152 -11.95 12.30 7.97
CA VAL A 152 -11.48 11.86 6.65
C VAL A 152 -12.59 11.09 5.94
N PRO A 153 -12.99 11.49 4.71
CA PRO A 153 -13.99 10.76 3.93
C PRO A 153 -13.57 9.32 3.67
N LEU A 154 -14.48 8.36 3.88
CA LEU A 154 -14.18 6.93 3.71
C LEU A 154 -13.74 6.60 2.28
N ASP A 155 -14.36 7.20 1.27
CA ASP A 155 -14.02 6.95 -0.15
C ASP A 155 -12.59 7.37 -0.50
N PHE A 156 -12.05 8.39 0.18
CA PHE A 156 -10.65 8.75 0.03
C PHE A 156 -9.72 7.66 0.59
N LEU A 157 -10.04 7.11 1.77
CA LEU A 157 -9.27 6.01 2.36
C LEU A 157 -9.40 4.72 1.57
N ARG A 158 -10.52 4.49 0.88
CA ARG A 158 -10.68 3.38 -0.07
C ARG A 158 -9.77 3.55 -1.27
N GLY A 159 -9.76 4.74 -1.89
CA GLY A 159 -8.88 5.04 -3.01
C GLY A 159 -7.41 4.89 -2.64
N PHE A 160 -7.02 5.39 -1.47
CA PHE A 160 -5.67 5.24 -0.93
C PHE A 160 -5.29 3.78 -0.64
N ASN A 161 -6.16 3.02 0.02
CA ASN A 161 -5.84 1.62 0.33
C ASN A 161 -5.79 0.77 -0.94
N ARG A 162 -6.67 0.99 -1.92
CA ARG A 162 -6.54 0.33 -3.22
C ARG A 162 -5.20 0.65 -3.88
N ALA A 163 -4.78 1.92 -3.85
CA ALA A 163 -3.48 2.35 -4.39
C ALA A 163 -2.28 1.67 -3.70
N THR A 164 -2.39 1.35 -2.42
CA THR A 164 -1.27 0.81 -1.64
C THR A 164 -1.26 -0.71 -1.58
N PHE A 165 -2.43 -1.36 -1.44
CA PHE A 165 -2.57 -2.82 -1.33
C PHE A 165 -2.31 -3.55 -2.66
N PHE A 166 -2.74 -2.99 -3.80
CA PHE A 166 -2.54 -3.66 -5.10
C PHE A 166 -1.09 -3.54 -5.63
N ARG A 167 -0.18 -2.88 -4.90
CA ARG A 167 1.26 -2.83 -5.24
C ARG A 167 1.95 -4.21 -5.14
N HIS A 168 1.26 -5.23 -4.61
CA HIS A 168 1.79 -6.59 -4.42
C HIS A 168 1.81 -7.47 -5.68
N MET A 169 1.24 -7.02 -6.81
CA MET A 169 1.22 -7.82 -8.04
C MET A 169 2.34 -7.48 -9.04
N THR A 170 3.18 -6.47 -8.78
CA THR A 170 4.34 -6.16 -9.64
C THR A 170 5.65 -6.67 -9.00
N PRO A 171 6.47 -7.46 -9.71
CA PRO A 171 7.77 -7.89 -9.20
C PRO A 171 8.69 -6.66 -9.01
N GLY A 172 9.09 -6.36 -7.77
CA GLY A 172 10.18 -5.41 -7.48
C GLY A 172 9.86 -4.18 -6.62
N GLY A 173 8.65 -4.02 -6.06
CA GLY A 173 8.34 -2.94 -5.11
C GLY A 173 8.82 -3.22 -3.67
N MET A 174 9.31 -2.20 -2.96
CA MET A 174 9.59 -2.22 -1.51
C MET A 174 8.32 -2.61 -0.73
N ASP A 175 8.41 -3.53 0.25
CA ASP A 175 7.29 -4.22 0.94
C ASP A 175 6.50 -3.31 1.92
N PRO A 176 5.37 -2.69 1.54
CA PRO A 176 4.45 -2.01 2.46
C PRO A 176 3.46 -3.03 3.07
N ALA A 177 3.54 -4.30 2.64
CA ALA A 177 2.72 -5.37 3.17
C ALA A 177 3.13 -5.72 4.60
N GLU A 178 4.27 -5.25 5.11
CA GLU A 178 4.59 -5.48 6.52
C GLU A 178 3.68 -4.69 7.45
N ALA A 179 3.07 -3.58 7.04
CA ALA A 179 2.04 -2.90 7.85
C ALA A 179 0.64 -3.49 7.62
N SER A 180 0.27 -3.76 6.37
CA SER A 180 -1.04 -4.32 5.99
C SER A 180 -1.18 -5.81 6.36
N ARG A 181 -0.23 -6.68 5.98
CA ARG A 181 -0.18 -8.07 6.47
C ARG A 181 -0.06 -8.09 7.97
N PHE A 182 0.48 -7.07 8.64
CA PHE A 182 0.53 -7.03 10.08
C PHE A 182 -0.80 -6.67 10.72
N ILE A 183 -1.56 -5.70 10.21
CA ILE A 183 -2.95 -5.46 10.65
C ILE A 183 -3.76 -6.74 10.45
N CYS A 184 -3.69 -7.34 9.26
CA CYS A 184 -4.38 -8.59 8.97
C CYS A 184 -3.86 -9.74 9.83
N ARG A 185 -2.56 -9.88 10.10
CA ARG A 185 -1.99 -10.91 11.00
C ARG A 185 -2.31 -10.67 12.46
N ALA A 186 -2.26 -9.43 12.96
CA ALA A 186 -2.64 -9.07 14.32
C ALA A 186 -4.14 -9.29 14.54
N LEU A 187 -4.96 -8.93 13.55
CA LEU A 187 -6.39 -9.20 13.55
C LEU A 187 -6.70 -10.70 13.38
N ASN A 188 -5.97 -11.44 12.56
CA ASN A 188 -6.11 -12.90 12.36
C ASN A 188 -5.59 -13.71 13.57
N LEU A 189 -4.54 -13.25 14.25
CA LEU A 189 -4.06 -13.79 15.54
C LEU A 189 -5.12 -13.62 16.62
N VAL A 190 -5.83 -12.49 16.59
CA VAL A 190 -6.97 -12.30 17.49
C VAL A 190 -8.15 -13.16 17.06
N SER A 191 -8.36 -13.52 15.78
CA SER A 191 -9.64 -14.03 15.28
C SER A 191 -9.81 -15.51 14.95
N SER A 192 -8.86 -16.41 15.25
CA SER A 192 -9.02 -17.85 14.98
C SER A 192 -10.06 -18.56 15.88
N PRO A 193 -11.15 -19.13 15.32
CA PRO A 193 -12.11 -19.94 16.04
C PRO A 193 -12.18 -21.37 15.45
N GLU A 194 -11.87 -22.39 16.26
CA GLU A 194 -12.22 -23.82 16.11
C GLU A 194 -11.36 -24.78 15.26
N THR A 195 -11.01 -25.91 15.88
CA THR A 195 -11.43 -27.26 15.49
C THR A 195 -11.57 -28.09 16.77
N THR A 196 -12.80 -28.53 17.01
CA THR A 196 -13.18 -29.52 18.01
C THR A 196 -13.12 -30.90 17.35
N SER A 197 -12.18 -31.77 17.73
CA SER A 197 -12.39 -33.23 17.86
C SER A 197 -11.10 -34.03 18.12
N SER A 198 -11.20 -34.86 19.16
CA SER A 198 -10.54 -36.16 19.38
C SER A 198 -9.04 -36.33 19.08
N LEU A 199 -8.23 -36.42 20.13
CA LEU A 199 -7.13 -37.39 20.20
C LEU A 199 -6.80 -37.73 21.67
N LYS A 200 -7.38 -38.84 22.13
CA LYS A 200 -6.89 -39.59 23.30
C LYS A 200 -5.67 -40.39 22.84
N VAL A 201 -4.43 -40.00 23.17
CA VAL A 201 -3.31 -40.95 23.31
C VAL A 201 -2.30 -40.48 24.36
N SER A 202 -2.31 -41.19 25.48
CA SER A 202 -1.21 -41.66 26.36
C SER A 202 0.08 -40.83 26.54
N ALA A 203 0.23 -40.28 27.75
CA ALA A 203 1.40 -39.57 28.27
C ALA A 203 2.51 -40.48 28.84
N LYS A 204 3.25 -41.24 28.01
CA LYS A 204 4.34 -42.08 28.57
C LYS A 204 5.66 -42.18 27.79
N GLU A 205 5.91 -41.37 26.77
CA GLU A 205 7.14 -41.57 25.98
C GLU A 205 7.65 -40.26 25.36
N MET A 206 8.44 -39.49 26.11
CA MET A 206 9.50 -38.61 25.59
C MET A 206 10.23 -37.93 26.76
N VAL A 207 11.08 -38.71 27.42
CA VAL A 207 12.16 -38.22 28.28
C VAL A 207 13.41 -38.91 27.75
N GLU A 208 14.18 -38.26 26.89
CA GLU A 208 15.63 -38.49 26.71
C GLU A 208 16.20 -37.60 25.59
N ASN A 209 17.33 -36.94 25.91
CA ASN A 209 18.24 -36.12 25.08
C ASN A 209 18.01 -34.59 25.04
N ILE A 210 18.57 -33.91 26.06
CA ILE A 210 18.89 -32.48 26.05
C ILE A 210 20.41 -32.32 26.22
N GLY A 211 21.03 -31.54 25.33
CA GLY A 211 22.40 -31.03 25.44
C GLY A 211 22.43 -29.53 25.11
N CYS A 212 23.08 -28.75 25.98
CA CYS A 212 23.05 -27.28 26.06
C CYS A 212 23.83 -26.51 24.97
N ILE A 213 23.28 -25.32 24.67
CA ILE A 213 23.89 -24.00 24.33
C ILE A 213 24.99 -23.97 23.25
N GLY A 214 24.76 -23.18 22.19
CA GLY A 214 25.84 -22.61 21.39
C GLY A 214 25.40 -21.88 20.13
N ILE A 215 25.53 -20.55 20.14
CA ILE A 215 25.68 -19.76 18.90
C ILE A 215 26.91 -20.30 18.15
N LYS A 216 26.69 -20.98 17.02
CA LYS A 216 27.61 -21.12 15.86
C LYS A 216 26.71 -21.31 14.63
N GLU A 217 26.38 -20.23 13.91
CA GLU A 217 26.98 -19.81 12.62
C GLU A 217 26.59 -20.69 11.40
N PRO A 218 26.70 -20.23 10.14
CA PRO A 218 26.19 -19.00 9.53
C PRO A 218 25.45 -19.33 8.20
N ILE A 219 24.22 -18.89 7.98
CA ILE A 219 23.62 -18.95 6.63
C ILE A 219 23.71 -17.58 5.96
N LYS A 220 24.41 -17.60 4.84
CA LYS A 220 24.78 -16.51 3.96
C LYS A 220 23.56 -15.75 3.44
N ALA A 221 23.70 -14.43 3.50
CA ALA A 221 23.24 -13.42 2.55
C ALA A 221 21.76 -13.47 2.07
N GLY A 222 20.98 -12.49 2.55
CA GLY A 222 19.75 -12.05 1.91
C GLY A 222 18.62 -11.83 2.92
N SER A 223 18.37 -10.56 3.26
CA SER A 223 17.24 -10.03 4.04
C SER A 223 16.95 -10.67 5.41
N ARG A 224 17.52 -10.07 6.46
CA ARG A 224 17.03 -10.22 7.84
C ARG A 224 15.99 -9.13 8.12
N VAL A 225 14.74 -9.50 8.36
CA VAL A 225 13.78 -8.71 9.14
C VAL A 225 13.04 -9.69 10.08
N PRO A 226 12.93 -9.40 11.38
CA PRO A 226 12.33 -10.30 12.36
C PRO A 226 10.80 -10.23 12.31
N SER A 227 10.18 -11.03 11.45
CA SER A 227 8.72 -11.08 11.30
C SER A 227 8.09 -12.20 12.14
N ALA A 228 7.89 -11.98 13.44
CA ALA A 228 6.89 -12.69 14.26
C ALA A 228 6.68 -11.95 15.59
N ILE A 229 5.57 -11.23 15.74
CA ILE A 229 5.18 -10.64 17.03
C ILE A 229 4.15 -11.57 17.66
N GLY A 230 4.61 -12.39 18.60
CA GLY A 230 3.75 -13.26 19.42
C GLY A 230 3.03 -12.44 20.48
N LEU A 231 1.79 -12.01 20.20
CA LEU A 231 0.87 -11.50 21.24
C LEU A 231 0.25 -12.65 22.08
N GLY A 232 0.78 -13.87 21.93
CA GLY A 232 0.20 -15.13 22.36
C GLY A 232 0.53 -15.58 23.78
N VAL A 233 0.90 -14.70 24.71
CA VAL A 233 1.00 -15.12 26.11
C VAL A 233 -0.42 -15.34 26.64
N CYS A 234 -0.79 -16.61 26.77
CA CYS A 234 -1.96 -17.00 27.54
C CYS A 234 -1.65 -16.76 29.02
N VAL A 235 -2.06 -15.59 29.52
CA VAL A 235 -1.77 -15.18 30.90
C VAL A 235 -2.35 -16.16 31.92
N TYR A 236 -3.37 -16.94 31.54
CA TYR A 236 -3.90 -18.02 32.38
C TYR A 236 -2.90 -19.17 32.52
N ASP A 237 -2.34 -19.66 31.41
CA ASP A 237 -1.37 -20.76 31.43
C ASP A 237 -0.08 -20.34 32.14
N LEU A 238 0.31 -19.07 32.00
CA LEU A 238 1.38 -18.44 32.77
C LEU A 238 1.13 -18.55 34.28
N ILE A 239 -0.06 -18.16 34.74
CA ILE A 239 -0.41 -18.23 36.17
C ILE A 239 -0.38 -19.66 36.69
N VAL A 240 -0.95 -20.62 35.94
CA VAL A 240 -0.95 -22.04 36.32
C VAL A 240 0.48 -22.58 36.40
N THR A 241 1.33 -22.25 35.42
CA THR A 241 2.74 -22.64 35.40
C THR A 241 3.51 -22.05 36.59
N CYS A 242 3.30 -20.77 36.89
CA CYS A 242 3.89 -20.14 38.08
C CYS A 242 3.42 -20.80 39.38
N GLU A 243 2.14 -21.19 39.47
CA GLU A 243 1.62 -21.92 40.64
C GLU A 243 2.32 -23.27 40.80
N GLU A 244 2.52 -24.01 39.71
CA GLU A 244 3.25 -25.29 39.72
C GLU A 244 4.72 -25.12 40.12
N LEU A 245 5.41 -24.09 39.61
CA LEU A 245 6.78 -23.76 39.98
C LEU A 245 6.90 -23.41 41.46
N VAL A 246 5.97 -22.61 42.00
CA VAL A 246 5.93 -22.27 43.42
C VAL A 246 5.69 -23.52 44.28
N LYS A 247 4.76 -24.42 43.88
CA LYS A 247 4.54 -25.71 44.57
C LYS A 247 5.78 -26.60 44.56
N GLY A 248 6.60 -26.51 43.51
CA GLY A 248 7.89 -27.18 43.38
C GLY A 248 9.05 -26.52 44.12
N ASN A 249 8.82 -25.49 44.96
CA ASN A 249 9.84 -24.66 45.61
C ASN A 249 10.79 -23.93 44.63
N ARG A 250 10.36 -23.69 43.38
CA ARG A 250 11.11 -22.97 42.34
C ARG A 250 10.64 -21.52 42.23
N VAL A 251 10.62 -20.81 43.36
CA VAL A 251 10.04 -19.45 43.47
C VAL A 251 10.79 -18.43 42.59
N THR A 252 12.11 -18.53 42.51
CA THR A 252 12.93 -17.66 41.65
C THR A 252 12.53 -17.79 40.18
N GLU A 253 12.35 -19.02 39.71
CA GLU A 253 11.96 -19.29 38.32
C GLU A 253 10.53 -18.84 38.03
N ALA A 254 9.62 -18.98 38.99
CA ALA A 254 8.26 -18.46 38.88
C ALA A 254 8.24 -16.93 38.78
N SER A 255 9.05 -16.23 39.60
CA SER A 255 9.21 -14.77 39.56
C SER A 255 9.81 -14.31 38.22
N GLU A 256 10.86 -14.99 37.75
CA GLU A 256 11.51 -14.68 36.47
C GLU A 256 10.54 -14.85 35.30
N LEU A 257 9.78 -15.95 35.28
CA LEU A 257 8.75 -16.22 34.26
C LEU A 257 7.66 -15.13 34.23
N LEU A 258 7.20 -14.66 35.39
CA LEU A 258 6.23 -13.56 35.48
C LEU A 258 6.79 -12.25 34.93
N ARG A 259 8.05 -11.92 35.24
CA ARG A 259 8.72 -10.71 34.75
C ARG A 259 8.92 -10.74 33.25
N ASP A 260 9.41 -11.85 32.73
CA ASP A 260 9.64 -11.99 31.29
C ASP A 260 8.32 -11.91 30.54
N SER A 261 7.26 -12.54 31.03
CA SER A 261 5.93 -12.41 30.45
C SER A 261 5.37 -11.00 30.51
N ALA A 262 5.55 -10.30 31.64
CA ALA A 262 5.15 -8.89 31.75
C ALA A 262 5.92 -8.00 30.76
N ARG A 263 7.22 -8.25 30.58
CA ARG A 263 8.05 -7.56 29.58
C ARG A 263 7.53 -7.82 28.17
N GLU A 264 7.27 -9.07 27.81
CA GLU A 264 6.71 -9.44 26.51
C GLU A 264 5.34 -8.78 26.24
N ILE A 265 4.46 -8.75 27.25
CA ILE A 265 3.16 -8.06 27.13
C ILE A 265 3.35 -6.56 26.88
N LEU A 266 4.26 -5.91 27.60
CA LEU A 266 4.55 -4.49 27.43
C LEU A 266 5.17 -4.19 26.07
N GLU A 267 6.11 -5.01 25.60
CA GLU A 267 6.71 -4.90 24.28
C GLU A 267 5.67 -5.10 23.16
N GLY A 268 4.81 -6.11 23.27
CA GLY A 268 3.74 -6.36 22.32
C GLY A 268 2.74 -5.21 22.24
N ARG A 269 2.34 -4.66 23.40
CA ARG A 269 1.50 -3.46 23.48
C ARG A 269 2.15 -2.26 22.81
N GLN A 270 3.43 -2.01 23.12
CA GLN A 270 4.16 -0.86 22.58
C GLN A 270 4.23 -0.93 21.05
N LYS A 271 4.54 -2.11 20.49
CA LYS A 271 4.55 -2.33 19.04
C LYS A 271 3.19 -2.09 18.38
N LEU A 272 2.10 -2.60 18.96
CA LEU A 272 0.75 -2.33 18.43
C LEU A 272 0.40 -0.84 18.48
N LYS A 273 0.75 -0.16 19.59
CA LYS A 273 0.54 1.29 19.72
C LYS A 273 1.30 2.06 18.64
N GLU A 274 2.59 1.78 18.45
CA GLU A 274 3.43 2.42 17.44
C GLU A 274 2.83 2.30 16.03
N GLN A 275 2.22 1.16 15.71
CA GLN A 275 1.59 0.95 14.41
C GLN A 275 0.28 1.71 14.24
N LEU A 276 -0.57 1.73 15.27
CA LEU A 276 -1.81 2.53 15.22
C LEU A 276 -1.47 4.02 15.11
N ASP A 277 -0.46 4.48 15.85
CA ASP A 277 0.05 5.85 15.79
C ASP A 277 0.63 6.14 14.38
N ALA A 278 1.37 5.20 13.77
CA ALA A 278 1.88 5.34 12.41
C ALA A 278 0.78 5.39 11.34
N MET A 279 -0.27 4.57 11.47
CA MET A 279 -1.44 4.64 10.57
C MET A 279 -2.14 5.99 10.68
N GLN A 280 -2.31 6.49 11.90
CA GLN A 280 -2.89 7.80 12.15
C GLN A 280 -2.05 8.92 11.52
N GLU A 281 -0.72 8.86 11.67
CA GLU A 281 0.20 9.81 11.04
C GLU A 281 0.08 9.78 9.50
N ILE A 282 0.01 8.59 8.89
CA ILE A 282 -0.20 8.42 7.45
C ILE A 282 -1.52 9.08 7.01
N ILE A 283 -2.62 8.81 7.73
CA ILE A 283 -3.94 9.40 7.44
C ILE A 283 -3.88 10.93 7.48
N GLN A 284 -3.31 11.49 8.55
CA GLN A 284 -3.20 12.94 8.72
C GLN A 284 -2.37 13.58 7.60
N LYS A 285 -1.22 12.99 7.26
CA LYS A 285 -0.37 13.52 6.19
C LYS A 285 -1.05 13.47 4.82
N LEU A 286 -1.71 12.37 4.49
CA LEU A 286 -2.44 12.21 3.23
C LEU A 286 -3.62 13.17 3.13
N PHE A 287 -4.37 13.34 4.22
CA PHE A 287 -5.50 14.25 4.23
C PHE A 287 -5.05 15.71 4.14
N ARG A 288 -3.97 16.08 4.86
CA ARG A 288 -3.32 17.39 4.72
C ARG A 288 -2.88 17.62 3.27
N MET A 289 -2.25 16.64 2.66
CA MET A 289 -1.81 16.70 1.27
C MET A 289 -2.98 16.93 0.30
N LYS A 290 -4.07 16.18 0.45
CA LYS A 290 -5.30 16.39 -0.32
C LYS A 290 -5.82 17.83 -0.20
N ASN A 291 -5.81 18.39 1.01
CA ASN A 291 -6.27 19.77 1.23
C ASN A 291 -5.31 20.79 0.61
N LEU A 292 -4.00 20.61 0.75
CA LEU A 292 -3.00 21.46 0.09
C LEU A 292 -3.17 21.49 -1.43
N ILE A 293 -3.55 20.38 -2.04
CA ILE A 293 -3.82 20.29 -3.48
C ILE A 293 -5.13 20.98 -3.85
N LYS A 294 -6.18 20.84 -3.05
CA LYS A 294 -7.43 21.57 -3.27
C LYS A 294 -7.25 23.08 -3.18
N ASP A 295 -6.39 23.50 -2.25
CA ASP A 295 -6.06 24.90 -1.98
C ASP A 295 -4.79 25.35 -2.74
N LEU A 296 -4.44 24.61 -3.80
CA LEU A 296 -3.36 24.97 -4.69
C LEU A 296 -3.87 26.16 -5.51
N GLY A 297 -3.24 27.32 -5.30
CA GLY A 297 -3.65 28.58 -5.93
C GLY A 297 -3.52 28.57 -7.45
N GLU A 298 -3.43 29.75 -8.04
CA GLU A 298 -3.17 29.88 -9.47
C GLU A 298 -1.79 29.32 -9.83
N TYR A 299 -1.62 29.00 -11.12
CA TYR A 299 -0.32 28.65 -11.66
C TYR A 299 0.72 29.73 -11.35
N SER A 300 1.97 29.31 -11.11
CA SER A 300 3.01 30.22 -10.63
C SER A 300 4.36 29.93 -11.29
N LEU A 301 5.15 31.00 -11.45
CA LEU A 301 6.57 30.92 -11.83
C LEU A 301 7.49 30.74 -10.61
N SER A 302 6.93 30.68 -9.41
CA SER A 302 7.65 30.45 -8.15
C SER A 302 6.93 29.47 -7.26
N LEU A 303 7.68 28.79 -6.38
CA LEU A 303 7.13 27.79 -5.48
C LEU A 303 6.45 28.46 -4.28
N THR A 304 5.12 28.40 -4.25
CA THR A 304 4.29 28.92 -3.14
C THR A 304 4.50 28.12 -1.85
N GLU A 305 4.05 28.63 -0.70
CA GLU A 305 4.12 27.88 0.58
C GLU A 305 3.40 26.53 0.49
N ASN A 306 2.21 26.48 -0.11
CA ASN A 306 1.51 25.22 -0.36
C ASN A 306 2.33 24.30 -1.28
N GLY A 307 2.93 24.85 -2.34
CA GLY A 307 3.84 24.11 -3.22
C GLY A 307 5.04 23.52 -2.48
N GLN A 308 5.69 24.30 -1.61
CA GLN A 308 6.81 23.85 -0.77
C GLN A 308 6.41 22.71 0.16
N ASN A 309 5.25 22.83 0.82
CA ASN A 309 4.72 21.79 1.69
C ASN A 309 4.41 20.50 0.92
N ILE A 310 3.89 20.61 -0.30
CA ILE A 310 3.64 19.46 -1.18
C ILE A 310 4.95 18.80 -1.58
N MET A 311 5.95 19.59 -2.01
CA MET A 311 7.27 19.09 -2.39
C MET A 311 7.98 18.39 -1.24
N ALA A 312 7.97 19.00 -0.05
CA ALA A 312 8.57 18.42 1.14
C ALA A 312 7.97 17.05 1.48
N TYR A 313 6.64 16.91 1.36
CA TYR A 313 5.99 15.63 1.58
C TYR A 313 6.31 14.61 0.49
N ILE A 314 6.22 14.97 -0.79
CA ILE A 314 6.49 14.04 -1.91
C ILE A 314 7.95 13.58 -1.83
N MET A 315 8.90 14.49 -1.66
CA MET A 315 10.32 14.13 -1.51
C MET A 315 10.60 13.28 -0.26
N GLY A 316 9.83 13.46 0.82
CA GLY A 316 9.98 12.69 2.05
C GLY A 316 9.29 11.33 2.06
N THR A 317 8.38 11.06 1.12
CA THR A 317 7.55 9.83 1.10
C THR A 317 7.64 9.03 -0.20
N CYS A 318 8.04 9.66 -1.31
CA CYS A 318 8.18 8.99 -2.59
C CYS A 318 9.38 8.03 -2.54
N THR A 319 9.12 6.79 -2.95
CA THR A 319 10.13 5.72 -3.02
C THR A 319 10.73 5.56 -4.42
N ASP A 320 10.18 6.31 -5.39
CA ASP A 320 10.67 6.32 -6.76
C ASP A 320 11.85 7.28 -6.89
N ASN A 321 13.04 6.71 -7.07
CA ASN A 321 14.27 7.47 -7.17
C ASN A 321 14.33 8.37 -8.40
N GLU A 322 13.67 8.01 -9.51
CA GLU A 322 13.64 8.82 -10.74
C GLU A 322 12.79 10.07 -10.53
N VAL A 323 11.63 9.92 -9.88
CA VAL A 323 10.78 11.07 -9.49
C VAL A 323 11.51 11.98 -8.50
N VAL A 324 12.08 11.40 -7.44
CA VAL A 324 12.81 12.18 -6.42
C VAL A 324 14.03 12.89 -7.02
N SER A 325 14.76 12.24 -7.92
CA SER A 325 15.92 12.84 -8.59
C SER A 325 15.52 14.02 -9.47
N TRP A 326 14.44 13.88 -10.25
CA TRP A 326 13.94 14.96 -11.09
C TRP A 326 13.50 16.17 -10.26
N LEU A 327 12.80 15.94 -9.14
CA LEU A 327 12.33 16.99 -8.22
C LEU A 327 13.43 17.70 -7.41
N ARG A 328 14.72 17.38 -7.59
CA ARG A 328 15.81 18.09 -6.89
C ARG A 328 16.01 19.52 -7.37
N GLU A 329 15.67 19.79 -8.63
CA GLU A 329 15.81 21.12 -9.21
C GLU A 329 14.57 21.96 -8.93
N LEU A 330 14.76 23.22 -8.52
CA LEU A 330 13.66 24.12 -8.17
C LEU A 330 12.71 24.36 -9.35
N THR A 331 13.24 24.41 -10.58
CA THR A 331 12.46 24.54 -11.82
C THR A 331 11.50 23.37 -11.97
N HIS A 332 11.98 22.13 -11.82
CA HIS A 332 11.14 20.94 -11.88
C HIS A 332 10.10 20.88 -10.76
N GLN A 333 10.42 21.37 -9.56
CA GLN A 333 9.43 21.49 -8.47
C GLN A 333 8.29 22.44 -8.85
N ILE A 334 8.60 23.58 -9.47
CA ILE A 334 7.60 24.54 -9.95
C ILE A 334 6.75 23.90 -11.06
N GLU A 335 7.38 23.25 -12.04
CA GLU A 335 6.68 22.54 -13.11
C GLU A 335 5.78 21.43 -12.58
N PHE A 336 6.23 20.68 -11.57
CA PHE A 336 5.43 19.63 -10.93
C PHE A 336 4.18 20.20 -10.27
N VAL A 337 4.32 21.29 -9.51
CA VAL A 337 3.18 21.94 -8.84
C VAL A 337 2.20 22.50 -9.88
N ASN A 338 2.70 23.09 -10.96
CA ASN A 338 1.86 23.54 -12.07
C ASN A 338 1.18 22.35 -12.77
N LEU A 339 1.84 21.20 -12.88
CA LEU A 339 1.26 19.98 -13.44
C LEU A 339 0.20 19.37 -12.52
N LEU A 340 0.38 19.42 -11.20
CA LEU A 340 -0.66 19.10 -10.22
C LEU A 340 -1.86 20.02 -10.42
N ARG A 341 -1.65 21.34 -10.53
CA ARG A 341 -2.73 22.30 -10.78
C ARG A 341 -3.48 21.97 -12.07
N PHE A 342 -2.74 21.76 -13.15
CA PHE A 342 -3.27 21.39 -14.45
C PHE A 342 -4.13 20.13 -14.34
N SER A 343 -3.61 19.08 -13.71
CA SER A 343 -4.34 17.82 -13.56
C SER A 343 -5.57 17.97 -12.66
N LEU A 344 -5.51 18.83 -11.64
CA LEU A 344 -6.64 19.12 -10.76
C LEU A 344 -7.75 19.83 -11.55
N GLU A 345 -7.43 20.88 -12.29
CA GLU A 345 -8.41 21.62 -13.10
C GLU A 345 -9.07 20.70 -14.14
N ARG A 346 -8.27 19.85 -14.80
CA ARG A 346 -8.81 18.95 -15.82
C ARG A 346 -9.65 17.82 -15.20
N LEU A 347 -9.16 17.15 -14.16
CA LEU A 347 -9.84 15.98 -13.61
C LEU A 347 -11.00 16.34 -12.67
N SER A 348 -10.93 17.47 -11.94
CA SER A 348 -11.99 17.85 -11.00
C SER A 348 -13.31 18.19 -11.67
N CYS A 349 -13.28 18.68 -12.92
CA CYS A 349 -14.49 18.97 -13.69
C CYS A 349 -15.15 17.73 -14.29
N ILE A 350 -14.38 16.63 -14.44
CA ILE A 350 -14.80 15.46 -15.21
C ILE A 350 -15.10 14.27 -14.30
N LEU A 351 -14.17 13.93 -13.41
CA LEU A 351 -14.23 12.68 -12.64
C LEU A 351 -15.41 12.54 -11.67
N PRO A 352 -15.91 13.60 -11.01
CA PRO A 352 -17.08 13.48 -10.13
C PRO A 352 -18.36 13.07 -10.87
N ASP A 353 -18.51 13.49 -12.13
CA ASP A 353 -19.73 13.28 -12.92
C ASP A 353 -19.75 11.91 -13.63
N LEU A 354 -18.59 11.27 -13.78
CA LEU A 354 -18.45 9.94 -14.35
C LEU A 354 -18.97 8.85 -13.39
N SER A 355 -20.25 8.52 -13.51
CA SER A 355 -20.84 7.32 -12.92
C SER A 355 -20.49 6.10 -13.78
N THR A 356 -19.45 5.36 -13.40
CA THR A 356 -19.10 4.12 -14.12
C THR A 356 -19.66 2.88 -13.40
N PRO A 357 -20.33 1.95 -14.11
CA PRO A 357 -20.85 0.70 -13.54
C PRO A 357 -19.74 -0.14 -12.88
N ASP A 358 -18.51 -0.03 -13.40
CA ASP A 358 -17.39 -0.92 -13.10
C ASP A 358 -16.47 -0.39 -11.99
N GLY A 359 -17.05 0.25 -10.96
CA GLY A 359 -16.32 0.59 -9.74
C GLY A 359 -15.30 1.72 -9.89
N GLY A 360 -15.49 2.62 -10.87
CA GLY A 360 -14.68 3.85 -11.01
C GLY A 360 -13.50 3.75 -11.97
N HIS A 361 -13.44 2.75 -12.85
CA HIS A 361 -12.47 2.72 -13.95
C HIS A 361 -12.83 3.73 -15.05
N ILE A 362 -11.81 4.33 -15.68
CA ILE A 362 -11.94 5.26 -16.82
C ILE A 362 -10.77 5.09 -17.79
N ASP A 363 -10.94 5.50 -19.03
CA ASP A 363 -9.84 5.65 -19.98
C ASP A 363 -9.40 7.12 -20.06
N ILE A 364 -8.12 7.43 -19.83
CA ILE A 364 -7.57 8.78 -20.00
C ILE A 364 -6.71 8.79 -21.26
N VAL A 365 -7.00 9.69 -22.20
CA VAL A 365 -6.19 9.90 -23.39
C VAL A 365 -5.39 11.19 -23.25
N PHE A 366 -4.09 11.08 -23.06
CA PHE A 366 -3.20 12.24 -23.10
C PHE A 366 -2.84 12.59 -24.54
N VAL A 367 -3.08 13.85 -24.91
CA VAL A 367 -2.75 14.39 -26.23
C VAL A 367 -1.68 15.46 -26.05
N ALA A 368 -0.50 15.27 -26.64
CA ALA A 368 0.61 16.20 -26.50
C ALA A 368 1.57 16.08 -27.69
N HIS A 369 2.50 17.04 -27.80
CA HIS A 369 3.75 16.76 -28.51
C HIS A 369 4.56 15.75 -27.71
N GLY A 370 5.26 14.87 -28.42
CA GLY A 370 6.11 13.87 -27.79
C GLY A 370 7.43 13.74 -28.53
N SER A 371 8.44 13.28 -27.81
CA SER A 371 9.71 12.85 -28.38
C SER A 371 10.35 11.82 -27.46
N ILE A 372 11.30 11.05 -28.01
CA ILE A 372 12.09 10.08 -27.24
C ILE A 372 13.53 10.52 -27.07
N VAL A 373 14.09 10.27 -25.89
CA VAL A 373 15.45 10.64 -25.49
C VAL A 373 16.31 9.42 -25.16
N ASP A 374 17.64 9.61 -25.18
CA ASP A 374 18.66 8.59 -24.90
C ASP A 374 18.81 8.28 -23.40
N GLN A 375 17.69 8.14 -22.69
CA GLN A 375 17.63 7.72 -21.30
C GLN A 375 16.73 6.50 -21.23
N PHE A 376 17.12 5.46 -20.51
CA PHE A 376 16.33 4.23 -20.41
C PHE A 376 15.72 4.08 -19.04
N MET A 377 14.44 3.72 -19.00
CA MET A 377 13.70 3.44 -17.77
C MET A 377 12.93 2.12 -17.91
N PRO A 378 12.69 1.36 -16.82
CA PRO A 378 11.80 0.21 -16.87
C PRO A 378 10.39 0.63 -17.31
N ALA A 379 9.75 -0.15 -18.18
CA ALA A 379 8.35 0.12 -18.58
C ALA A 379 7.39 0.22 -17.38
N GLY A 380 7.69 -0.53 -16.31
CA GLY A 380 6.97 -0.46 -15.04
C GLY A 380 6.93 0.94 -14.40
N GLY A 381 7.86 1.84 -14.73
CA GLY A 381 7.83 3.24 -14.28
C GLY A 381 6.65 4.05 -14.84
N LEU A 382 6.02 3.57 -15.93
CA LEU A 382 4.79 4.14 -16.48
C LEU A 382 3.51 3.51 -15.90
N VAL A 383 3.63 2.66 -14.88
CA VAL A 383 2.50 2.14 -14.09
C VAL A 383 2.83 2.20 -12.60
N PRO A 384 3.11 3.41 -12.08
CA PRO A 384 3.74 3.60 -10.77
C PRO A 384 2.86 3.14 -9.61
N THR A 385 1.54 3.11 -9.80
CA THR A 385 0.57 2.66 -8.80
C THR A 385 -0.52 1.79 -9.43
N PRO A 386 -1.29 1.07 -8.61
CA PRO A 386 -2.48 0.34 -9.05
C PRO A 386 -3.62 1.21 -9.57
N ASN A 387 -3.63 2.52 -9.30
CA ASN A 387 -4.62 3.41 -9.91
C ASN A 387 -4.40 3.58 -11.41
N ILE A 388 -3.20 3.26 -11.92
CA ILE A 388 -2.93 3.18 -13.35
C ILE A 388 -2.95 1.69 -13.74
N ILE A 389 -4.08 1.23 -14.28
CA ILE A 389 -4.26 -0.16 -14.72
C ILE A 389 -3.27 -0.50 -15.82
N ASP A 390 -3.05 0.42 -16.76
CA ASP A 390 -1.99 0.30 -17.75
C ASP A 390 -1.67 1.67 -18.33
N THR A 391 -0.52 1.76 -18.98
CA THR A 391 -0.20 2.85 -19.90
C THR A 391 0.00 2.24 -21.28
N ILE A 392 -0.76 2.71 -22.26
CA ILE A 392 -0.80 2.16 -23.61
C ILE A 392 -0.12 3.12 -24.59
N LEU A 393 0.93 2.62 -25.24
CA LEU A 393 1.67 3.33 -26.29
C LEU A 393 1.30 2.74 -27.66
N TYR A 394 0.91 3.58 -28.62
CA TYR A 394 0.42 3.11 -29.92
C TYR A 394 1.47 3.10 -31.03
N SER A 395 2.42 4.04 -30.96
CA SER A 395 3.42 4.29 -32.01
C SER A 395 4.72 3.57 -31.71
N PRO A 396 5.37 2.90 -32.68
CA PRO A 396 6.75 2.43 -32.57
C PRO A 396 7.75 3.55 -32.18
N TRP A 397 8.96 3.17 -31.75
CA TRP A 397 10.01 4.15 -31.48
C TRP A 397 10.48 4.76 -32.79
N ASN A 398 10.78 6.05 -32.78
CA ASN A 398 11.17 6.84 -33.94
C ASN A 398 10.05 6.96 -34.99
N CYS A 399 8.80 7.04 -34.53
CA CYS A 399 7.62 7.12 -35.39
C CYS A 399 6.70 8.27 -34.99
N LYS A 400 6.34 9.09 -35.98
CA LYS A 400 5.30 10.13 -35.85
C LYS A 400 3.92 9.51 -35.96
N ILE A 401 2.92 10.13 -35.37
CA ILE A 401 1.51 9.80 -35.61
C ILE A 401 0.86 10.95 -36.38
N ASP A 402 -0.12 10.63 -37.22
CA ASP A 402 -0.96 11.64 -37.87
C ASP A 402 -2.27 11.88 -37.11
N SER A 403 -3.07 12.81 -37.62
CA SER A 403 -4.36 13.15 -37.02
C SER A 403 -5.39 12.02 -37.03
N ASN A 404 -5.39 11.16 -38.06
CA ASN A 404 -6.25 9.98 -38.13
C ASN A 404 -5.95 9.02 -36.98
N THR A 405 -4.67 8.74 -36.76
CA THR A 405 -4.19 7.91 -35.66
C THR A 405 -4.55 8.53 -34.31
N ALA A 406 -4.22 9.80 -34.10
CA ALA A 406 -4.49 10.47 -32.84
C ALA A 406 -5.99 10.48 -32.52
N PHE A 407 -6.83 10.67 -33.54
CA PHE A 407 -8.29 10.63 -33.40
C PHE A 407 -8.80 9.22 -33.11
N GLY A 408 -8.23 8.19 -33.77
CA GLY A 408 -8.53 6.79 -33.49
C GLY A 408 -8.15 6.39 -32.06
N ILE A 409 -7.03 6.89 -31.53
CA ILE A 409 -6.65 6.71 -30.11
C ILE A 409 -7.66 7.40 -29.18
N ALA A 410 -8.02 8.64 -29.49
CA ALA A 410 -8.95 9.44 -28.70
C ALA A 410 -10.33 8.79 -28.58
N GLN A 411 -10.84 8.21 -29.68
CA GLN A 411 -12.13 7.50 -29.69
C GLN A 411 -12.04 6.04 -29.25
N GLY A 412 -10.84 5.46 -29.13
CA GLY A 412 -10.68 4.04 -28.82
C GLY A 412 -11.00 3.10 -29.98
N PHE A 413 -11.01 3.59 -31.22
CA PHE A 413 -11.32 2.80 -32.41
C PHE A 413 -10.10 2.10 -33.01
N ILE A 414 -8.90 2.51 -32.61
CA ILE A 414 -7.67 1.93 -33.12
C ILE A 414 -7.37 0.58 -32.47
N GLN A 415 -7.32 -0.47 -33.28
CA GLN A 415 -6.69 -1.73 -32.90
C GLN A 415 -5.24 -1.77 -33.37
N VAL A 416 -4.44 -2.63 -32.73
CA VAL A 416 -3.03 -2.87 -33.05
C VAL A 416 -2.85 -3.30 -34.52
N THR A 417 -3.86 -3.94 -35.11
CA THR A 417 -3.88 -4.40 -36.52
C THR A 417 -4.28 -3.34 -37.53
N ASP A 418 -4.88 -2.23 -37.10
CA ASP A 418 -5.43 -1.20 -38.00
C ASP A 418 -4.38 -0.19 -38.47
N ARG A 419 -3.14 -0.38 -38.01
CA ARG A 419 -2.03 0.57 -38.19
C ARG A 419 -1.33 0.34 -39.51
N GLU A 420 -1.23 1.42 -40.24
CA GLU A 420 -0.44 1.51 -41.46
C GLU A 420 0.74 2.44 -41.24
N PHE A 421 1.85 2.14 -41.91
CA PHE A 421 3.11 2.84 -41.69
C PHE A 421 3.67 3.28 -43.03
N TYR A 422 3.97 4.56 -43.12
CA TYR A 422 4.46 5.20 -44.34
C TYR A 422 5.72 5.99 -44.02
N ASN A 423 6.72 5.96 -44.90
CA ASN A 423 7.81 6.93 -44.82
C ASN A 423 7.40 8.26 -45.47
N GLN A 424 8.23 9.30 -45.35
CA GLN A 424 8.03 10.60 -46.01
C GLN A 424 7.84 10.53 -47.53
N LYS A 425 8.25 9.42 -48.18
CA LYS A 425 8.08 9.19 -49.62
C LYS A 425 6.79 8.43 -49.95
N GLY A 426 5.94 8.14 -48.96
CA GLY A 426 4.70 7.39 -49.11
C GLY A 426 4.90 5.88 -49.31
N VAL A 427 6.10 5.35 -49.05
CA VAL A 427 6.37 3.91 -49.19
C VAL A 427 5.92 3.21 -47.92
N TYR A 428 5.06 2.20 -48.09
CA TYR A 428 4.61 1.32 -47.02
C TYR A 428 5.78 0.51 -46.44
N TYR A 429 5.85 0.40 -45.11
CA TYR A 429 6.85 -0.40 -44.42
C TYR A 429 6.27 -1.02 -43.15
N GLU A 430 6.32 -2.34 -43.02
CA GLU A 430 5.86 -3.00 -41.79
C GLU A 430 6.98 -3.01 -40.72
N PRO A 431 6.77 -2.45 -39.51
CA PRO A 431 7.74 -2.52 -38.43
C PRO A 431 7.98 -3.97 -38.01
N ASN A 432 9.22 -4.42 -38.16
CA ASN A 432 9.60 -5.83 -38.06
C ASN A 432 9.86 -6.26 -36.60
N PRO A 433 9.42 -7.47 -36.24
CA PRO A 433 8.08 -7.71 -35.71
C PRO A 433 7.88 -7.06 -34.34
N LEU A 434 6.64 -6.64 -34.09
CA LEU A 434 6.21 -6.11 -32.80
C LEU A 434 6.01 -7.27 -31.79
N PRO A 435 6.71 -7.30 -30.65
CA PRO A 435 6.50 -8.34 -29.63
C PRO A 435 5.05 -8.37 -29.14
N ASP A 436 4.52 -9.52 -28.75
CA ASP A 436 3.17 -9.59 -28.17
C ASP A 436 3.03 -8.62 -26.99
N ARG A 437 1.95 -7.83 -27.00
CA ARG A 437 1.59 -6.87 -25.92
C ARG A 437 2.61 -5.75 -25.69
N TRP A 438 3.45 -5.44 -26.67
CA TRP A 438 4.44 -4.35 -26.61
C TRP A 438 3.86 -2.99 -26.20
N ASN A 439 2.60 -2.73 -26.54
CA ASN A 439 1.92 -1.47 -26.25
C ASN A 439 1.54 -1.33 -24.77
N SER A 440 1.50 -2.42 -24.00
CA SER A 440 1.16 -2.44 -22.58
C SER A 440 2.41 -2.26 -21.72
N MET A 441 2.51 -1.12 -21.05
CA MET A 441 3.64 -0.85 -20.14
C MET A 441 3.61 -1.74 -18.91
N ARG A 442 2.42 -2.14 -18.42
CA ARG A 442 2.28 -3.09 -17.32
C ARG A 442 2.80 -4.49 -17.65
N ARG A 443 2.56 -4.96 -18.88
CA ARG A 443 2.93 -6.32 -19.30
C ARG A 443 4.33 -6.41 -19.89
N SER A 444 4.96 -5.28 -20.14
CA SER A 444 6.33 -5.20 -20.65
C SER A 444 7.36 -5.42 -19.53
N LEU A 445 8.35 -6.28 -19.79
CA LEU A 445 9.47 -6.57 -18.87
C LEU A 445 10.78 -5.85 -19.25
N HIS A 446 10.73 -4.94 -20.20
CA HIS A 446 11.91 -4.33 -20.80
C HIS A 446 12.03 -2.82 -20.47
N ASN A 447 13.22 -2.27 -20.73
CA ASN A 447 13.51 -0.84 -20.53
C ASN A 447 13.21 -0.03 -21.78
N ILE A 448 12.30 0.95 -21.65
CA ILE A 448 11.90 1.87 -22.73
C ILE A 448 12.82 3.10 -22.75
N PRO A 449 12.95 3.78 -23.91
CA PRO A 449 13.48 5.13 -23.92
C PRO A 449 12.57 6.07 -23.11
N GLY A 450 13.17 7.11 -22.53
CA GLY A 450 12.48 8.19 -21.88
C GLY A 450 11.64 8.94 -22.90
N ILE A 451 10.40 9.24 -22.52
CA ILE A 451 9.44 9.97 -23.35
C ILE A 451 9.28 11.36 -22.72
N LEU A 452 9.56 12.40 -23.50
CA LEU A 452 9.30 13.79 -23.11
C LEU A 452 8.01 14.25 -23.78
N LEU A 453 7.12 14.85 -22.99
CA LEU A 453 5.91 15.48 -23.47
C LEU A 453 6.06 16.99 -23.43
N SER A 454 5.84 17.63 -24.57
CA SER A 454 5.82 19.09 -24.68
C SER A 454 4.39 19.60 -24.84
N PRO A 455 4.07 20.77 -24.28
CA PRO A 455 2.73 21.30 -24.36
C PRO A 455 2.39 21.84 -25.74
N VAL A 456 1.09 21.91 -26.03
CA VAL A 456 0.52 22.71 -27.10
C VAL A 456 0.48 24.16 -26.65
N THR A 457 1.13 25.03 -27.41
CA THR A 457 1.29 26.46 -27.11
C THR A 457 0.29 27.33 -27.87
N PRO A 458 -0.04 28.55 -27.38
CA PRO A 458 -0.98 29.46 -28.05
C PRO A 458 -0.60 29.88 -29.47
N GLU A 459 0.66 29.70 -29.87
CA GLU A 459 1.14 29.98 -31.23
C GLU A 459 0.68 28.91 -32.23
N GLU A 460 0.24 27.75 -31.74
CA GLU A 460 -0.22 26.64 -32.55
C GLU A 460 -1.73 26.70 -32.78
N GLY A 461 -2.16 26.45 -34.02
CA GLY A 461 -3.58 26.45 -34.36
C GLY A 461 -4.41 25.45 -33.55
N ALA A 462 -3.79 24.37 -33.04
CA ALA A 462 -4.45 23.35 -32.23
C ALA A 462 -4.91 23.89 -30.88
N TRP A 463 -4.22 24.89 -30.33
CA TRP A 463 -4.47 25.44 -29.00
C TRP A 463 -5.88 25.99 -28.86
N ALA A 464 -6.30 26.85 -29.80
CA ALA A 464 -7.62 27.48 -29.77
C ALA A 464 -8.76 26.46 -29.91
N PHE A 465 -8.53 25.37 -30.66
CA PHE A 465 -9.51 24.30 -30.77
C PHE A 465 -9.65 23.52 -29.46
N PHE A 466 -8.53 23.19 -28.81
CA PHE A 466 -8.57 22.47 -27.53
C PHE A 466 -9.14 23.32 -26.39
N ASP A 467 -8.85 24.62 -26.38
CA ASP A 467 -9.42 25.56 -25.42
C ASP A 467 -10.95 25.61 -25.55
N TRP A 468 -11.46 25.75 -26.78
CA TRP A 468 -12.90 25.73 -27.06
C TRP A 468 -13.57 24.37 -26.73
N LEU A 469 -12.93 23.25 -27.09
CA LEU A 469 -13.44 21.91 -26.79
C LEU A 469 -13.53 21.67 -25.27
N TRP A 470 -12.61 22.28 -24.51
CA TRP A 470 -12.62 22.21 -23.06
C TRP A 470 -13.78 23.00 -22.47
N GLU A 471 -13.93 24.26 -22.85
CA GLU A 471 -15.02 25.13 -22.37
C GLU A 471 -16.40 24.55 -22.69
N SER A 472 -16.53 23.88 -23.83
CA SER A 472 -17.77 23.22 -24.28
C SER A 472 -17.99 21.82 -23.68
N ARG A 473 -17.11 21.34 -22.77
CA ARG A 473 -17.15 19.99 -22.18
C ARG A 473 -17.22 18.86 -23.23
N SER A 474 -16.63 19.07 -24.40
CA SER A 474 -16.65 18.12 -25.53
C SER A 474 -15.40 17.22 -25.57
N MET A 475 -14.75 17.02 -24.41
CA MET A 475 -13.55 16.19 -24.23
C MET A 475 -13.87 14.80 -23.67
N GLU A 476 -15.14 14.54 -23.37
CA GLU A 476 -15.64 13.23 -22.99
C GLU A 476 -16.23 12.58 -24.24
N ILE A 477 -15.70 11.42 -24.62
CA ILE A 477 -16.20 10.62 -25.72
C ILE A 477 -16.44 9.22 -25.20
N GLU A 478 -17.71 8.83 -25.12
CA GLU A 478 -18.13 7.57 -24.50
C GLU A 478 -17.56 7.48 -23.07
N ASP A 479 -16.75 6.47 -22.76
CA ASP A 479 -16.13 6.27 -21.44
C ASP A 479 -14.68 6.81 -21.36
N ARG A 480 -14.26 7.62 -22.33
CA ARG A 480 -12.89 8.16 -22.45
C ARG A 480 -12.85 9.65 -22.15
N VAL A 481 -11.80 10.05 -21.43
CA VAL A 481 -11.49 11.44 -21.09
C VAL A 481 -10.25 11.89 -21.85
N ILE A 482 -10.40 12.89 -22.72
CA ILE A 482 -9.29 13.44 -23.49
C ILE A 482 -8.69 14.63 -22.73
N ILE A 483 -7.39 14.54 -22.44
CA ILE A 483 -6.65 15.57 -21.71
C ILE A 483 -5.52 16.06 -22.61
N PRO A 484 -5.73 17.15 -23.37
CA PRO A 484 -4.67 17.75 -24.15
C PRO A 484 -3.74 18.54 -23.22
N TYR A 485 -2.42 18.36 -23.35
CA TYR A 485 -1.43 19.11 -22.59
C TYR A 485 -1.30 20.52 -23.15
N VAL A 486 -2.25 21.37 -22.79
CA VAL A 486 -2.36 22.75 -23.28
C VAL A 486 -1.91 23.72 -22.20
N VAL A 487 -1.07 24.68 -22.55
CA VAL A 487 -0.56 25.67 -21.61
C VAL A 487 -1.43 26.93 -21.62
N PRO A 488 -1.80 27.47 -20.44
CA PRO A 488 -2.51 28.74 -20.40
C PRO A 488 -1.67 29.86 -21.05
N GLN A 489 -2.33 30.77 -21.78
CA GLN A 489 -1.65 31.73 -22.65
C GLN A 489 -0.60 32.60 -21.95
N LEU A 490 -0.81 32.94 -20.67
CA LEU A 490 0.09 33.79 -19.89
C LEU A 490 1.30 33.03 -19.29
N LEU A 491 1.38 31.72 -19.51
CA LEU A 491 2.26 30.82 -18.77
C LEU A 491 3.09 29.90 -19.66
N VAL A 492 3.27 30.25 -20.93
CA VAL A 492 4.10 29.47 -21.88
C VAL A 492 5.49 29.18 -21.31
N ASN A 493 6.08 30.13 -20.58
CA ASN A 493 7.40 29.97 -19.96
C ASN A 493 7.41 29.16 -18.66
N ALA A 494 6.24 28.83 -18.11
CA ALA A 494 6.08 28.08 -16.86
C ALA A 494 5.94 26.56 -17.08
N PHE A 495 5.84 26.14 -18.34
CA PHE A 495 5.61 24.76 -18.74
C PHE A 495 6.63 24.36 -19.80
N GLY A 496 7.57 23.50 -19.42
CA GLY A 496 8.54 22.90 -20.33
C GLY A 496 8.10 21.53 -20.86
N ALA A 497 9.05 20.87 -21.51
CA ALA A 497 8.92 19.45 -21.82
C ALA A 497 9.10 18.63 -20.53
N ILE A 498 8.11 17.84 -20.14
CA ILE A 498 8.11 17.06 -18.90
C ILE A 498 8.18 15.57 -19.24
N PRO A 499 8.96 14.76 -18.50
CA PRO A 499 8.95 13.31 -18.68
C PRO A 499 7.56 12.69 -18.49
N LEU A 500 7.18 11.75 -19.36
CA LEU A 500 5.89 11.06 -19.28
C LEU A 500 5.67 10.39 -17.92
N TYR A 501 6.71 9.82 -17.30
CA TYR A 501 6.57 9.17 -15.99
C TYR A 501 6.15 10.16 -14.89
N ILE A 502 6.52 11.44 -14.98
CA ILE A 502 6.05 12.50 -14.07
C ILE A 502 4.57 12.79 -14.31
N PHE A 503 4.14 12.84 -15.57
CA PHE A 503 2.71 12.94 -15.94
C PHE A 503 1.89 11.79 -15.37
N ILE A 504 2.36 10.56 -15.56
CA ILE A 504 1.69 9.37 -15.04
C ILE A 504 1.67 9.39 -13.51
N PHE A 505 2.76 9.80 -12.86
CA PHE A 505 2.83 9.93 -11.40
C PHE A 505 1.80 10.92 -10.85
N VAL A 506 1.70 12.12 -11.44
CA VAL A 506 0.70 13.12 -11.07
C VAL A 506 -0.72 12.61 -11.31
N THR A 507 -0.95 11.96 -12.45
CA THR A 507 -2.26 11.39 -12.82
C THR A 507 -2.70 10.32 -11.85
N SER A 508 -1.81 9.36 -11.56
CA SER A 508 -1.98 8.32 -10.56
C SER A 508 -2.39 8.91 -9.21
N PHE A 509 -1.70 9.95 -8.80
CA PHE A 509 -1.95 10.62 -7.53
C PHE A 509 -3.31 11.34 -7.49
N MET A 510 -3.71 11.99 -8.59
CA MET A 510 -5.06 12.56 -8.70
C MET A 510 -6.14 11.49 -8.68
N LEU A 511 -5.97 10.40 -9.44
CA LEU A 511 -6.90 9.26 -9.44
C LEU A 511 -7.11 8.70 -8.03
N MET A 512 -6.04 8.60 -7.23
CA MET A 512 -6.14 8.22 -5.82
C MET A 512 -7.02 9.20 -5.02
N ILE A 513 -6.86 10.52 -5.22
CA ILE A 513 -7.67 11.55 -4.53
C ILE A 513 -9.15 11.45 -4.89
N PHE A 514 -9.44 11.14 -6.16
CA PHE A 514 -10.79 10.98 -6.70
C PHE A 514 -11.36 9.56 -6.56
N ASN A 515 -10.60 8.62 -5.98
CA ASN A 515 -10.97 7.20 -5.86
C ASN A 515 -11.36 6.57 -7.22
N LYS A 516 -10.53 6.82 -8.23
CA LYS A 516 -10.68 6.27 -9.58
C LYS A 516 -9.48 5.39 -9.93
N THR A 517 -9.65 4.55 -10.95
CA THR A 517 -8.55 3.88 -11.64
C THR A 517 -8.61 4.24 -13.11
N ALA A 518 -7.49 4.23 -13.81
CA ALA A 518 -7.48 4.54 -15.23
C ALA A 518 -6.54 3.65 -16.03
N THR A 519 -6.93 3.40 -17.29
CA THR A 519 -5.97 3.06 -18.33
C THR A 519 -5.58 4.36 -19.02
N VAL A 520 -4.27 4.63 -19.09
CA VAL A 520 -3.76 5.83 -19.76
C VAL A 520 -3.36 5.48 -21.18
N HIS A 521 -3.81 6.26 -22.14
CA HIS A 521 -3.48 6.15 -23.54
C HIS A 521 -2.67 7.38 -23.96
N LEU A 522 -1.55 7.17 -24.65
CA LEU A 522 -0.75 8.28 -25.16
C LEU A 522 -1.00 8.48 -26.66
N ALA A 523 -1.48 9.67 -27.02
CA ALA A 523 -1.50 10.20 -28.38
C ALA A 523 -0.42 11.29 -28.50
N ALA A 524 0.79 10.88 -28.88
CA ALA A 524 1.92 11.76 -29.14
C ALA A 524 2.84 11.16 -30.20
N CYS A 525 3.59 12.01 -30.89
CA CYS A 525 4.72 11.57 -31.71
C CYS A 525 5.80 10.95 -30.79
N LEU A 526 6.47 9.90 -31.27
CA LEU A 526 7.59 9.27 -30.57
C LEU A 526 8.82 9.26 -31.48
N ASP A 527 9.03 10.35 -32.22
CA ASP A 527 10.24 10.57 -33.01
C ASP A 527 11.42 10.99 -32.15
N HIS A 528 12.63 10.71 -32.64
CA HIS A 528 13.85 10.98 -31.91
C HIS A 528 14.31 12.42 -32.15
N ALA A 529 14.46 13.19 -31.07
CA ALA A 529 15.00 14.55 -31.10
C ALA A 529 16.54 14.52 -31.10
N GLY A 530 17.18 13.93 -32.11
CA GLY A 530 18.63 13.78 -32.12
C GLY A 530 19.24 13.11 -33.35
N SER A 531 20.57 13.21 -33.46
CA SER A 531 21.36 12.43 -34.43
C SER A 531 21.54 11.00 -33.88
N PRO A 532 21.37 9.94 -34.69
CA PRO A 532 21.08 8.62 -34.16
C PRO A 532 22.30 8.00 -33.47
N LEU A 533 22.18 7.76 -32.17
CA LEU A 533 22.85 6.63 -31.56
C LEU A 533 21.84 5.48 -31.53
N ARG A 534 22.25 4.31 -32.05
CA ARG A 534 21.44 3.09 -32.05
C ARG A 534 21.96 2.12 -30.99
N PRO A 535 21.75 2.36 -29.67
CA PRO A 535 22.02 1.33 -28.69
C PRO A 535 21.23 0.07 -29.06
N VAL A 536 21.90 -1.08 -28.97
CA VAL A 536 21.31 -2.38 -29.30
C VAL A 536 20.06 -2.63 -28.46
N GLU A 537 19.94 -1.98 -27.29
CA GLU A 537 18.76 -2.00 -26.43
C GLU A 537 17.47 -1.53 -27.12
N TRP A 538 17.51 -0.53 -28.02
CA TRP A 538 16.30 0.04 -28.64
C TRP A 538 15.55 -0.99 -29.49
N ARG A 539 16.25 -2.01 -30.01
CA ARG A 539 15.66 -3.09 -30.82
C ARG A 539 15.17 -4.28 -29.99
N ARG A 540 15.44 -4.31 -28.68
CA ARG A 540 15.16 -5.49 -27.84
C ARG A 540 13.75 -5.49 -27.24
N GLN A 541 13.11 -4.33 -27.11
CA GLN A 541 11.78 -4.21 -26.50
C GLN A 541 10.66 -3.93 -27.50
N TYR A 542 10.98 -3.25 -28.59
CA TYR A 542 10.00 -2.52 -29.40
C TYR A 542 10.48 -2.44 -30.86
N ALA A 543 9.57 -2.27 -31.81
CA ALA A 543 10.00 -1.92 -33.15
C ALA A 543 10.54 -0.49 -33.17
N TYR A 544 11.75 -0.34 -33.67
CA TYR A 544 12.34 0.95 -34.00
C TYR A 544 12.17 1.19 -35.49
N THR A 545 11.46 2.23 -35.87
CA THR A 545 11.19 2.55 -37.27
C THR A 545 12.32 3.36 -37.90
N SER A 546 12.33 3.40 -39.23
CA SER A 546 13.25 4.27 -39.97
C SER A 546 12.87 5.74 -39.78
N ASP A 547 13.85 6.63 -39.94
CA ASP A 547 13.61 8.07 -39.82
C ASP A 547 12.51 8.54 -40.78
N GLY A 548 11.63 9.41 -40.28
CA GLY A 548 10.51 9.95 -41.05
C GLY A 548 9.38 8.93 -41.28
N THR A 549 9.30 7.87 -40.49
CA THR A 549 8.13 6.97 -40.49
C THR A 549 6.95 7.66 -39.77
N VAL A 550 5.79 7.60 -40.40
CA VAL A 550 4.50 8.09 -39.91
C VAL A 550 3.55 6.91 -39.81
N MET A 551 2.91 6.77 -38.66
CA MET A 551 1.80 5.86 -38.42
C MET A 551 0.47 6.55 -38.74
N THR A 552 -0.38 5.87 -39.49
CA THR A 552 -1.75 6.28 -39.80
C THR A 552 -2.72 5.11 -39.57
N VAL A 553 -4.01 5.39 -39.61
CA VAL A 553 -5.08 4.39 -39.60
C VAL A 553 -6.16 4.78 -40.60
N ASN A 554 -6.76 3.77 -41.22
CA ASN A 554 -7.90 3.99 -42.12
C ASN A 554 -9.18 4.18 -41.28
N MET A 555 -9.64 5.43 -41.18
CA MET A 555 -10.83 5.80 -40.41
C MET A 555 -12.07 5.91 -41.31
N ASP A 556 -13.22 5.47 -40.82
CA ASP A 556 -14.51 5.78 -41.44
C ASP A 556 -14.96 7.18 -41.02
N ASP A 557 -14.99 8.11 -41.97
CA ASP A 557 -15.30 9.53 -41.74
C ASP A 557 -16.71 9.79 -41.17
N ARG A 558 -17.62 8.80 -41.21
CA ARG A 558 -19.05 8.99 -40.91
C ARG A 558 -19.37 9.34 -39.45
N ASN A 559 -18.48 9.08 -38.50
CA ASN A 559 -18.70 9.32 -37.06
C ASN A 559 -17.67 10.27 -36.41
N MET A 560 -16.98 11.09 -37.21
CA MET A 560 -15.94 11.96 -36.68
C MET A 560 -16.51 13.21 -35.98
N ASN A 561 -16.11 13.44 -34.73
CA ASN A 561 -16.21 14.76 -34.11
C ASN A 561 -15.29 15.74 -34.87
N SER A 562 -15.90 16.51 -35.77
CA SER A 562 -15.17 17.40 -36.68
C SER A 562 -14.29 18.44 -35.98
N MET A 563 -14.65 18.89 -34.78
CA MET A 563 -13.88 19.88 -34.02
C MET A 563 -12.65 19.26 -33.36
N LEU A 564 -12.82 18.09 -32.72
CA LEU A 564 -11.69 17.34 -32.18
C LEU A 564 -10.71 16.93 -33.28
N PHE A 565 -11.23 16.44 -34.41
CA PHE A 565 -10.37 16.07 -35.53
C PHE A 565 -9.60 17.27 -36.11
N ARG A 566 -10.23 18.46 -36.19
CA ARG A 566 -9.54 19.69 -36.59
C ARG A 566 -8.43 20.08 -35.62
N ALA A 567 -8.66 19.94 -34.31
CA ALA A 567 -7.64 20.18 -33.29
C ALA A 567 -6.43 19.27 -33.49
N LEU A 568 -6.67 17.96 -33.62
CA LEU A 568 -5.64 16.95 -33.82
C LEU A 568 -4.92 17.12 -35.16
N ARG A 569 -5.63 17.45 -36.23
CA ARG A 569 -5.05 17.80 -37.52
C ARG A 569 -4.14 19.00 -37.45
N SER A 570 -4.56 20.03 -36.70
CA SER A 570 -3.71 21.19 -36.48
C SER A 570 -2.49 20.88 -35.61
N LEU A 571 -2.51 19.82 -34.80
CA LEU A 571 -1.40 19.41 -33.95
C LEU A 571 -0.39 18.52 -34.68
N PHE A 572 -0.90 17.48 -35.37
CA PHE A 572 -0.09 16.39 -35.91
C PHE A 572 0.23 16.53 -37.41
N ASP A 573 -0.62 17.20 -38.21
CA ASP A 573 -0.44 17.27 -39.67
C ASP A 573 0.12 18.62 -40.14
N SER A 574 0.04 19.66 -39.31
CA SER A 574 0.51 21.01 -39.61
C SER A 574 2.04 21.11 -39.61
N GLN A 575 2.72 20.16 -38.99
CA GLN A 575 4.17 20.02 -39.00
C GLN A 575 4.63 19.37 -40.31
N LYS A 576 4.45 20.09 -41.43
CA LYS A 576 5.31 19.82 -42.59
C LYS A 576 6.76 20.11 -42.18
N PRO A 577 7.72 19.23 -42.51
CA PRO A 577 9.13 19.44 -42.19
C PRO A 577 9.68 20.74 -42.79
#